data_AF-A0A238U644-F1
#
_entry.id   AF-A0A238U644-F1
#
_cell.length_a   1.000
_cell.length_b   1.000
_cell.length_c   1.000
_cell.angle_alpha   90.00
_cell.angle_beta   90.00
_cell.angle_gamma   90.00
#
_symmetry.space_group_name_H-M   'P 1'
#
loop_
_entity.id
_entity.type
_entity.pdbx_description
1 polymer ?
#
loop_
_entity_poly.entity_id
_entity_poly.type
_entity_poly.pdbx_seq_one_letter_code
_entity_poly.pdbx_strand_id
1 'polypeptide(L)'
;MKIKLLNRQSLKVLFTAGARPKESNFFSLIDSMVNKVDDGISKTEEDGLILSPEGKESNRVMSFYQNVEDDIPQWSIDLNQQDDKSLSIIAPITEKEHNNVIAFQKTGEVGIGTRKPKTTLEVNGTLGTNTRVGTYKIATVPADGQWHDILTNLDGCVAFEIMAQVGKEKSGRYALLHAHAVSTFGKSHHKIRKTQAHYGWFWNKIAIRFTGSTYNYKLQLKTKSNYGDDVDIKYHITKLWDTQMNELFK
;
A
#
# COMPACT_ATOMS: atom_id res chain seq x y z
N MET A 1 -22.88 -41.05 -0.79
CA MET A 1 -22.37 -41.87 -1.92
C MET A 1 -21.31 -41.02 -2.62
N LYS A 2 -20.07 -41.48 -2.80
CA LYS A 2 -19.06 -40.67 -3.53
C LYS A 2 -19.50 -40.57 -4.99
N ILE A 3 -19.99 -39.40 -5.40
CA ILE A 3 -20.33 -39.12 -6.80
C ILE A 3 -19.01 -39.13 -7.56
N LYS A 4 -18.88 -40.05 -8.52
CA LYS A 4 -17.70 -40.14 -9.36
C LYS A 4 -17.77 -38.98 -10.37
N LEU A 5 -16.89 -38.00 -10.23
CA LEU A 5 -16.79 -36.88 -11.18
C LEU A 5 -16.51 -37.43 -12.58
N LEU A 6 -17.47 -37.27 -13.49
CA LEU A 6 -17.34 -37.69 -14.88
C LEU A 6 -16.91 -36.49 -15.71
N ASN A 7 -15.89 -36.69 -16.56
CA ASN A 7 -15.53 -35.66 -17.53
C ASN A 7 -16.63 -35.48 -18.59
N ARG A 8 -16.62 -34.34 -19.29
CA ARG A 8 -17.64 -34.01 -20.30
C ARG A 8 -17.77 -35.06 -21.41
N GLN A 9 -16.70 -35.77 -21.75
CA GLN A 9 -16.73 -36.78 -22.80
C GLN A 9 -17.45 -38.06 -22.33
N SER A 10 -17.19 -38.49 -21.11
CA SER A 10 -17.91 -39.59 -20.46
C SER A 10 -19.39 -39.25 -20.27
N LEU A 11 -19.72 -38.02 -19.87
CA LEU A 11 -21.12 -37.57 -19.80
C LEU A 11 -21.80 -37.62 -21.17
N LYS A 12 -21.16 -37.12 -22.23
CA LYS A 12 -21.74 -37.15 -23.60
C LYS A 12 -22.09 -38.56 -24.08
N VAL A 13 -21.26 -39.56 -23.76
CA VAL A 13 -21.53 -40.98 -24.13
C VAL A 13 -22.81 -41.50 -23.48
N LEU A 14 -23.14 -41.08 -22.26
CA LEU A 14 -24.35 -41.51 -21.56
C LEU A 14 -25.66 -41.01 -22.20
N PHE A 15 -25.58 -39.99 -23.07
CA PHE A 15 -26.73 -39.31 -23.68
C PHE A 15 -26.69 -39.33 -25.23
N THR A 16 -25.96 -40.26 -25.85
CA THR A 16 -25.97 -40.43 -27.32
C THR A 16 -27.32 -40.94 -27.84
N ALA A 17 -27.57 -40.78 -29.13
CA ALA A 17 -28.77 -41.32 -29.77
C ALA A 17 -28.91 -42.84 -29.51
N GLY A 18 -30.08 -43.25 -29.04
CA GLY A 18 -30.37 -44.64 -28.67
C GLY A 18 -29.92 -45.05 -27.26
N ALA A 19 -29.16 -44.21 -26.55
CA ALA A 19 -28.88 -44.44 -25.13
C ALA A 19 -30.16 -44.26 -24.30
N ARG A 20 -30.28 -45.04 -23.21
CA ARG A 20 -31.35 -44.91 -22.21
C ARG A 20 -30.73 -44.49 -20.87
N PRO A 21 -30.53 -43.17 -20.63
CA PRO A 21 -29.95 -42.70 -19.39
C PRO A 21 -30.84 -43.06 -18.20
N LYS A 22 -30.22 -43.44 -17.08
CA LYS A 22 -30.91 -43.69 -15.81
C LYS A 22 -30.99 -42.40 -15.00
N GLU A 23 -31.85 -42.38 -13.98
CA GLU A 23 -31.98 -41.28 -13.02
C GLU A 23 -30.61 -40.81 -12.47
N SER A 24 -29.73 -41.75 -12.10
CA SER A 24 -28.35 -41.47 -11.65
C SER A 24 -27.51 -40.68 -12.66
N ASN A 25 -27.76 -40.88 -13.96
CA ASN A 25 -27.04 -40.16 -15.03
C ASN A 25 -27.52 -38.72 -15.11
N PHE A 26 -28.81 -38.46 -14.84
CA PHE A 26 -29.34 -37.10 -14.75
C PHE A 26 -28.84 -36.36 -13.51
N PHE A 27 -28.75 -37.03 -12.35
CA PHE A 27 -28.08 -36.44 -11.17
C PHE A 27 -26.64 -36.05 -11.49
N SER A 28 -25.86 -36.98 -12.08
CA SER A 28 -24.48 -36.68 -12.46
C SER A 28 -24.37 -35.52 -13.46
N LEU A 29 -25.35 -35.35 -14.34
CA LEU A 29 -25.38 -34.23 -15.29
C LEU A 29 -25.73 -32.90 -14.61
N ILE A 30 -26.75 -32.88 -13.75
CA ILE A 30 -27.21 -31.69 -13.02
C ILE A 30 -26.11 -31.22 -12.06
N ASP A 31 -25.54 -32.13 -11.27
CA ASP A 31 -24.47 -31.83 -10.31
C ASP A 31 -23.14 -31.43 -10.99
N SER A 32 -23.01 -31.67 -12.31
CA SER A 32 -21.85 -31.22 -13.10
C SER A 32 -22.04 -29.83 -13.73
N MET A 33 -23.22 -29.21 -13.59
CA MET A 33 -23.49 -27.85 -14.06
C MET A 33 -23.27 -26.83 -12.95
N VAL A 34 -22.85 -25.61 -13.30
CA VAL A 34 -22.72 -24.53 -12.33
C VAL A 34 -24.11 -23.98 -12.00
N ASN A 35 -24.48 -24.00 -10.72
CA ASN A 35 -25.69 -23.44 -10.16
C ASN A 35 -25.37 -22.12 -9.44
N LYS A 36 -26.04 -21.05 -9.84
CA LYS A 36 -25.79 -19.70 -9.32
C LYS A 36 -26.04 -19.55 -7.81
N VAL A 37 -27.07 -20.21 -7.29
CA VAL A 37 -27.50 -20.07 -5.89
C VAL A 37 -26.72 -21.02 -5.00
N ASP A 38 -26.54 -22.26 -5.47
CA ASP A 38 -25.91 -23.31 -4.67
C ASP A 38 -24.37 -23.18 -4.69
N ASP A 39 -23.78 -22.75 -5.81
CA ASP A 39 -22.31 -22.70 -5.96
C ASP A 39 -21.70 -21.31 -5.67
N GLY A 40 -22.49 -20.34 -5.22
CA GLY A 40 -22.00 -18.99 -4.91
C GLY A 40 -21.27 -18.26 -6.05
N ILE A 41 -21.45 -18.71 -7.31
CA ILE A 41 -20.80 -18.18 -8.51
C ILE A 41 -21.86 -17.64 -9.48
N SER A 42 -21.76 -16.37 -9.86
CA SER A 42 -22.64 -15.76 -10.86
C SER A 42 -21.87 -14.88 -11.83
N LYS A 43 -22.49 -14.59 -12.98
CA LYS A 43 -22.07 -13.48 -13.84
C LYS A 43 -23.25 -12.58 -14.20
N THR A 44 -23.10 -11.28 -14.04
CA THR A 44 -24.07 -10.25 -14.48
C THR A 44 -23.34 -9.17 -15.28
N GLU A 45 -24.07 -8.38 -16.07
CA GLU A 45 -23.48 -7.22 -16.76
C GLU A 45 -23.09 -6.11 -15.78
N GLU A 46 -23.83 -5.96 -14.67
CA GLU A 46 -23.59 -4.94 -13.65
C GLU A 46 -22.39 -5.26 -12.75
N ASP A 47 -22.31 -6.49 -12.23
CA ASP A 47 -21.31 -6.86 -11.21
C ASP A 47 -20.12 -7.65 -11.77
N GLY A 48 -20.19 -8.09 -13.04
CA GLY A 48 -19.19 -8.98 -13.60
C GLY A 48 -19.23 -10.37 -12.95
N LEU A 49 -18.08 -10.93 -12.56
CA LEU A 49 -17.97 -12.23 -11.88
C LEU A 49 -18.22 -12.04 -10.38
N ILE A 50 -19.28 -12.67 -9.88
CA ILE A 50 -19.64 -12.67 -8.46
C ILE A 50 -19.15 -13.98 -7.86
N LEU A 51 -18.44 -13.88 -6.74
CA LEU A 51 -17.99 -15.00 -5.92
C LEU A 51 -18.39 -14.74 -4.47
N SER A 52 -19.07 -15.70 -3.85
CA SER A 52 -19.39 -15.68 -2.42
C SER A 52 -18.93 -16.99 -1.78
N PRO A 53 -18.38 -16.96 -0.56
CA PRO A 53 -18.05 -18.19 0.16
C PRO A 53 -19.32 -19.04 0.34
N GLU A 54 -19.18 -20.35 0.12
CA GLU A 54 -20.26 -21.31 0.34
C GLU A 54 -20.26 -21.82 1.79
N GLY A 55 -21.46 -21.91 2.36
CA GLY A 55 -21.65 -22.44 3.72
C GLY A 55 -21.07 -21.55 4.82
N LYS A 56 -20.88 -22.13 6.02
CA LYS A 56 -20.34 -21.42 7.20
C LYS A 56 -18.94 -21.85 7.60
N GLU A 57 -18.39 -22.85 6.92
CA GLU A 57 -17.13 -23.50 7.33
C GLU A 57 -15.90 -22.92 6.63
N SER A 58 -16.09 -22.24 5.50
CA SER A 58 -15.00 -21.68 4.72
C SER A 58 -15.32 -20.24 4.30
N ASN A 59 -14.31 -19.38 4.42
CA ASN A 59 -14.34 -18.01 3.89
C ASN A 59 -13.73 -17.94 2.48
N ARG A 60 -13.34 -19.08 1.90
CA ARG A 60 -12.64 -19.15 0.62
C ARG A 60 -13.60 -18.91 -0.53
N VAL A 61 -13.19 -18.07 -1.46
CA VAL A 61 -13.93 -17.80 -2.71
C VAL A 61 -13.18 -18.22 -3.97
N MET A 62 -11.87 -18.40 -3.87
CA MET A 62 -11.06 -18.86 -4.98
C MET A 62 -9.86 -19.65 -4.47
N SER A 63 -9.52 -20.73 -5.17
CA SER A 63 -8.38 -21.59 -4.85
C SER A 63 -7.55 -21.84 -6.10
N PHE A 64 -6.24 -21.75 -6.00
CA PHE A 64 -5.31 -22.00 -7.08
C PHE A 64 -4.48 -23.23 -6.75
N TYR A 65 -4.68 -24.29 -7.54
CA TYR A 65 -3.99 -25.56 -7.40
C TYR A 65 -2.89 -25.68 -8.45
N GLN A 66 -1.78 -26.35 -8.11
CA GLN A 66 -0.76 -26.68 -9.10
C GLN A 66 -1.26 -27.83 -9.98
N ASN A 67 -1.85 -28.86 -9.36
CA ASN A 67 -2.59 -29.93 -10.01
C ASN A 67 -3.96 -30.10 -9.36
N VAL A 68 -4.96 -30.46 -10.17
CA VAL A 68 -6.36 -30.66 -9.71
C VAL A 68 -6.48 -31.79 -8.69
N GLU A 69 -5.47 -32.67 -8.61
CA GLU A 69 -5.41 -33.79 -7.66
C GLU A 69 -4.69 -33.44 -6.35
N ASP A 70 -4.12 -32.24 -6.21
CA ASP A 70 -3.45 -31.87 -4.95
C ASP A 70 -4.52 -31.70 -3.84
N ASP A 71 -4.19 -32.14 -2.62
CA ASP A 71 -5.12 -32.06 -1.48
C ASP A 71 -5.35 -30.62 -1.01
N ILE A 72 -4.34 -29.74 -1.16
CA ILE A 72 -4.39 -28.34 -0.74
C ILE A 72 -4.01 -27.39 -1.89
N PRO A 73 -4.62 -26.20 -1.97
CA PRO A 73 -4.24 -25.21 -2.96
C PRO A 73 -2.92 -24.52 -2.59
N GLN A 74 -2.17 -24.10 -3.61
CA GLN A 74 -0.96 -23.29 -3.44
C GLN A 74 -1.29 -21.88 -2.95
N TRP A 75 -2.42 -21.33 -3.41
CA TRP A 75 -2.90 -20.01 -3.03
C TRP A 75 -4.41 -20.01 -2.90
N SER A 76 -4.94 -19.17 -2.03
CA SER A 76 -6.38 -18.89 -2.01
C SER A 76 -6.69 -17.43 -1.79
N ILE A 77 -7.89 -17.05 -2.25
CA ILE A 77 -8.53 -15.78 -1.96
C ILE A 77 -9.68 -16.06 -1.02
N ASP A 78 -9.64 -15.38 0.13
CA ASP A 78 -10.58 -15.56 1.22
C ASP A 78 -11.28 -14.22 1.51
N LEU A 79 -12.59 -14.26 1.72
CA LEU A 79 -13.43 -13.16 2.17
C LEU A 79 -13.79 -13.34 3.64
N ASN A 80 -13.13 -12.63 4.54
CA ASN A 80 -13.48 -12.62 5.94
C ASN A 80 -14.77 -11.82 6.14
N GLN A 81 -15.81 -12.45 6.68
CA GLN A 81 -17.11 -11.82 6.90
C GLN A 81 -17.36 -11.36 8.36
N GLN A 82 -16.46 -11.69 9.29
CA GLN A 82 -16.54 -11.27 10.70
C GLN A 82 -16.10 -9.80 10.89
N ASP A 83 -15.85 -9.37 12.13
CA ASP A 83 -15.60 -7.97 12.51
C ASP A 83 -14.54 -7.26 11.64
N ASP A 84 -13.51 -7.99 11.19
CA ASP A 84 -12.47 -7.49 10.29
C ASP A 84 -12.75 -7.87 8.82
N LYS A 85 -13.82 -7.27 8.26
CA LYS A 85 -14.24 -7.52 6.87
C LYS A 85 -13.11 -7.22 5.89
N SER A 86 -12.57 -8.27 5.29
CA SER A 86 -11.36 -8.18 4.48
C SER A 86 -11.33 -9.21 3.35
N LEU A 87 -10.68 -8.83 2.26
CA LEU A 87 -10.28 -9.73 1.18
C LEU A 87 -8.81 -10.09 1.41
N SER A 88 -8.48 -11.36 1.53
CA SER A 88 -7.12 -11.82 1.83
C SER A 88 -6.63 -12.80 0.78
N ILE A 89 -5.37 -12.65 0.37
CA ILE A 89 -4.62 -13.70 -0.31
C ILE A 89 -3.78 -14.43 0.74
N ILE A 90 -3.94 -15.74 0.79
CA ILE A 90 -3.20 -16.60 1.71
C ILE A 90 -2.51 -17.73 0.95
N ALA A 91 -1.43 -18.24 1.55
CA ALA A 91 -0.74 -19.45 1.12
C ALA A 91 -0.98 -20.54 2.18
N PRO A 92 -1.92 -21.46 1.94
CA PRO A 92 -2.19 -22.56 2.87
C PRO A 92 -0.97 -23.47 3.04
N ILE A 93 -0.75 -23.93 4.27
CA ILE A 93 0.27 -24.93 4.62
C ILE A 93 -0.43 -26.24 4.95
N THR A 94 -1.54 -26.17 5.69
CA THR A 94 -2.46 -27.27 5.98
C THR A 94 -3.90 -26.77 5.88
N GLU A 95 -4.90 -27.62 6.16
CA GLU A 95 -6.30 -27.20 6.22
C GLU A 95 -6.57 -26.09 7.25
N LYS A 96 -5.77 -26.03 8.33
CA LYS A 96 -5.96 -25.09 9.44
C LYS A 96 -4.88 -24.00 9.51
N GLU A 97 -3.71 -24.26 8.94
CA GLU A 97 -2.55 -23.37 9.01
C GLU A 97 -2.25 -22.76 7.65
N HIS A 98 -1.99 -21.45 7.64
CA HIS A 98 -1.75 -20.69 6.42
C HIS A 98 -0.91 -19.45 6.71
N ASN A 99 -0.15 -19.02 5.70
CA ASN A 99 0.53 -17.73 5.71
C ASN A 99 -0.39 -16.65 5.15
N ASN A 100 -0.51 -15.55 5.88
CA ASN A 100 -1.17 -14.35 5.38
C ASN A 100 -0.20 -13.58 4.51
N VAL A 101 -0.52 -13.44 3.23
CA VAL A 101 0.38 -12.78 2.28
C VAL A 101 0.00 -11.32 2.16
N ILE A 102 -1.24 -11.06 1.77
CA ILE A 102 -1.79 -9.71 1.71
C ILE A 102 -3.25 -9.71 2.13
N ALA A 103 -3.66 -8.68 2.88
CA ALA A 103 -5.02 -8.45 3.29
C ALA A 103 -5.44 -7.03 2.92
N PHE A 104 -6.60 -6.90 2.29
CA PHE A 104 -7.26 -5.64 1.96
C PHE A 104 -8.44 -5.46 2.92
N GLN A 105 -8.35 -4.47 3.80
CA GLN A 105 -9.44 -4.10 4.69
C GLN A 105 -10.50 -3.33 3.93
N LYS A 106 -11.78 -3.51 4.29
CA LYS A 106 -12.88 -2.74 3.69
C LYS A 106 -12.75 -1.23 3.97
N THR A 107 -12.05 -0.86 5.03
CA THR A 107 -11.71 0.52 5.42
C THR A 107 -10.60 1.14 4.57
N GLY A 108 -9.89 0.35 3.75
CA GLY A 108 -8.90 0.82 2.77
C GLY A 108 -7.45 0.52 3.11
N GLU A 109 -7.15 0.01 4.31
CA GLU A 109 -5.81 -0.38 4.71
C GLU A 109 -5.37 -1.69 4.06
N VAL A 110 -4.08 -1.77 3.75
CA VAL A 110 -3.44 -2.94 3.17
C VAL A 110 -2.39 -3.47 4.13
N GLY A 111 -2.52 -4.74 4.51
CA GLY A 111 -1.54 -5.44 5.33
C GLY A 111 -0.78 -6.47 4.51
N ILE A 112 0.55 -6.43 4.52
CA ILE A 112 1.42 -7.49 3.98
C ILE A 112 1.96 -8.27 5.19
N GLY A 113 1.71 -9.57 5.26
CA GLY A 113 2.07 -10.38 6.43
C GLY A 113 1.21 -10.13 7.69
N THR A 114 0.16 -9.31 7.60
CA THR A 114 -0.77 -9.02 8.71
C THR A 114 -2.19 -8.87 8.15
N ARG A 115 -3.18 -9.35 8.91
CA ARG A 115 -4.60 -9.13 8.61
C ARG A 115 -5.16 -7.88 9.27
N LYS A 116 -4.47 -7.30 10.26
CA LYS A 116 -4.97 -6.15 11.02
C LYS A 116 -3.98 -5.00 10.91
N PRO A 117 -3.83 -4.41 9.71
CA PRO A 117 -2.96 -3.25 9.54
C PRO A 117 -3.45 -2.08 10.40
N LYS A 118 -2.52 -1.39 11.06
CA LYS A 118 -2.76 -0.19 11.89
C LYS A 118 -2.59 1.11 11.12
N THR A 119 -2.09 1.02 9.89
CA THR A 119 -1.83 2.15 8.99
C THR A 119 -2.30 1.79 7.59
N THR A 120 -2.40 2.79 6.71
CA THR A 120 -2.86 2.59 5.32
C THR A 120 -2.10 1.49 4.58
N LEU A 121 -0.79 1.35 4.82
CA LEU A 121 0.01 0.23 4.34
C LEU A 121 0.94 -0.24 5.46
N GLU A 122 0.73 -1.46 5.94
CA GLU A 122 1.58 -2.09 6.94
C GLU A 122 2.28 -3.32 6.36
N VAL A 123 3.60 -3.38 6.53
CA VAL A 123 4.41 -4.56 6.17
C VAL A 123 4.91 -5.20 7.45
N ASN A 124 4.31 -6.33 7.83
CA ASN A 124 4.80 -7.17 8.91
C ASN A 124 5.92 -8.08 8.39
N GLY A 125 7.11 -7.50 8.24
CA GLY A 125 8.28 -8.17 7.67
C GLY A 125 9.35 -7.16 7.24
N THR A 126 10.07 -7.47 6.17
CA THR A 126 11.11 -6.58 5.63
C THR A 126 10.58 -5.77 4.45
N LEU A 127 10.65 -4.44 4.54
CA LEU A 127 10.35 -3.53 3.44
C LEU A 127 11.62 -3.16 2.67
N GLY A 128 11.81 -3.75 1.49
CA GLY A 128 12.84 -3.32 0.53
C GLY A 128 12.30 -2.22 -0.39
N THR A 129 13.05 -1.13 -0.58
CA THR A 129 12.69 -0.05 -1.51
C THR A 129 13.88 0.39 -2.34
N ASN A 130 13.68 0.63 -3.65
CA ASN A 130 14.71 1.22 -4.51
C ASN A 130 14.81 2.74 -4.30
N THR A 131 13.69 3.39 -4.00
CA THR A 131 13.62 4.84 -3.76
C THR A 131 12.45 5.14 -2.83
N ARG A 132 12.59 6.16 -1.99
CA ARG A 132 11.52 6.69 -1.14
C ARG A 132 11.37 8.18 -1.38
N VAL A 133 10.16 8.61 -1.70
CA VAL A 133 9.81 10.03 -1.87
C VAL A 133 8.77 10.39 -0.82
N GLY A 134 9.02 11.47 -0.09
CA GLY A 134 8.06 12.03 0.85
C GLY A 134 6.93 12.73 0.11
N THR A 135 5.70 12.27 0.29
CA THR A 135 4.52 12.81 -0.41
C THR A 135 3.79 13.88 0.37
N TYR A 136 4.26 14.25 1.57
CA TYR A 136 3.60 15.30 2.37
C TYR A 136 3.70 16.66 1.68
N LYS A 137 4.84 16.95 1.04
CA LYS A 137 4.98 18.07 0.12
C LYS A 137 6.10 17.79 -0.87
N ILE A 138 5.81 17.99 -2.16
CA ILE A 138 6.78 17.95 -3.25
C ILE A 138 6.64 19.28 -3.99
N ALA A 139 7.67 20.10 -3.99
CA ALA A 139 7.59 21.47 -4.52
C ALA A 139 8.98 22.03 -4.84
N THR A 140 8.97 23.25 -5.37
CA THR A 140 10.18 24.06 -5.59
C THR A 140 10.07 25.41 -4.89
N VAL A 141 11.23 26.01 -4.59
CA VAL A 141 11.36 27.41 -4.17
C VAL A 141 12.60 28.02 -4.85
N PRO A 142 12.62 29.34 -5.12
CA PRO A 142 13.76 29.99 -5.77
C PRO A 142 15.09 29.77 -5.02
N ALA A 143 16.18 29.57 -5.76
CA ALA A 143 17.53 29.44 -5.23
C ALA A 143 18.27 30.79 -5.14
N ASP A 144 17.56 31.84 -4.74
CA ASP A 144 17.96 33.25 -4.76
C ASP A 144 18.79 33.71 -3.55
N GLY A 145 19.00 32.82 -2.57
CA GLY A 145 19.68 33.15 -1.31
C GLY A 145 18.78 33.72 -0.22
N GLN A 146 17.47 33.86 -0.48
CA GLN A 146 16.45 34.33 0.44
C GLN A 146 15.70 33.16 1.10
N TRP A 147 15.12 33.42 2.27
CA TRP A 147 14.34 32.42 3.01
C TRP A 147 12.94 32.28 2.42
N HIS A 148 12.59 31.04 2.03
CA HIS A 148 11.28 30.67 1.50
C HIS A 148 10.56 29.72 2.46
N ASP A 149 9.26 29.96 2.65
CA ASP A 149 8.40 29.12 3.49
C ASP A 149 8.09 27.80 2.78
N ILE A 150 8.57 26.68 3.34
CA ILE A 150 8.30 25.35 2.79
C ILE A 150 7.16 24.65 3.51
N LEU A 151 6.89 24.97 4.77
CA LEU A 151 5.70 24.57 5.53
C LEU A 151 5.25 25.75 6.39
N THR A 152 3.94 25.99 6.48
CA THR A 152 3.32 27.09 7.23
C THR A 152 2.25 26.56 8.17
N ASN A 153 1.76 27.42 9.09
CA ASN A 153 0.67 27.10 10.01
C ASN A 153 0.93 25.83 10.83
N LEU A 154 2.18 25.62 11.23
CA LEU A 154 2.54 24.50 12.09
C LEU A 154 2.13 24.84 13.52
N ASP A 155 1.55 23.84 14.20
CA ASP A 155 1.18 23.89 15.60
C ASP A 155 1.40 22.50 16.25
N GLY A 156 1.78 22.49 17.51
CA GLY A 156 2.12 21.28 18.28
C GLY A 156 3.39 20.58 17.82
N CYS A 157 3.54 19.32 18.26
CA CYS A 157 4.73 18.50 18.02
C CYS A 157 4.80 18.03 16.56
N VAL A 158 5.94 18.24 15.93
CA VAL A 158 6.18 17.83 14.53
C VAL A 158 7.56 17.21 14.35
N ALA A 159 7.65 16.26 13.43
CA ALA A 159 8.92 15.76 12.91
C ALA A 159 8.85 15.58 11.39
N PHE A 160 9.86 16.06 10.68
CA PHE A 160 9.95 16.00 9.23
C PHE A 160 11.31 15.47 8.78
N GLU A 161 11.29 14.70 7.69
CA GLU A 161 12.46 14.39 6.87
C GLU A 161 12.39 15.21 5.58
N ILE A 162 13.47 15.90 5.25
CA ILE A 162 13.55 16.78 4.08
C ILE A 162 14.71 16.33 3.21
N MET A 163 14.43 16.08 1.94
CA MET A 163 15.43 16.00 0.88
C MET A 163 15.28 17.23 0.00
N ALA A 164 16.36 17.97 -0.20
CA ALA A 164 16.37 19.15 -1.05
C ALA A 164 17.63 19.21 -1.91
N GLN A 165 17.47 19.55 -3.18
CA GLN A 165 18.55 19.61 -4.16
C GLN A 165 18.44 20.90 -4.95
N VAL A 166 19.58 21.48 -5.28
CA VAL A 166 19.69 22.58 -6.24
C VAL A 166 20.92 22.35 -7.10
N GLY A 167 20.83 22.70 -8.37
CA GLY A 167 21.92 22.57 -9.32
C GLY A 167 21.77 23.57 -10.46
N LYS A 168 22.86 24.26 -10.79
CA LYS A 168 22.94 25.08 -12.00
C LYS A 168 23.86 24.39 -13.01
N GLU A 169 23.27 23.98 -14.12
CA GLU A 169 23.98 23.31 -15.20
C GLU A 169 25.12 24.18 -15.73
N LYS A 170 26.22 23.53 -16.13
CA LYS A 170 27.43 24.16 -16.70
C LYS A 170 28.16 25.16 -15.79
N SER A 171 27.62 25.52 -14.63
CA SER A 171 28.31 26.41 -13.66
C SER A 171 29.04 25.66 -12.55
N GLY A 172 28.87 24.34 -12.46
CA GLY A 172 29.47 23.54 -11.39
C GLY A 172 28.99 23.92 -9.98
N ARG A 173 27.72 24.34 -9.84
CA ARG A 173 27.14 24.74 -8.56
C ARG A 173 26.02 23.80 -8.21
N TYR A 174 26.26 22.92 -7.24
CA TYR A 174 25.28 21.94 -6.77
C TYR A 174 25.28 21.85 -5.25
N ALA A 175 24.11 21.66 -4.67
CA ALA A 175 23.95 21.33 -3.27
C ALA A 175 22.87 20.27 -3.08
N LEU A 176 23.12 19.33 -2.18
CA LEU A 176 22.16 18.31 -1.75
C LEU A 176 22.07 18.34 -0.23
N LEU A 177 20.85 18.40 0.29
CA LEU A 177 20.51 18.44 1.71
C LEU A 177 19.64 17.24 2.05
N HIS A 178 20.04 16.52 3.09
CA HIS A 178 19.17 15.63 3.87
C HIS A 178 19.04 16.21 5.28
N ALA A 179 17.81 16.41 5.78
CA ALA A 179 17.58 16.96 7.11
C ALA A 179 16.45 16.25 7.85
N HIS A 180 16.64 16.12 9.17
CA HIS A 180 15.60 15.77 10.13
C HIS A 180 15.31 17.01 10.97
N ALA A 181 14.09 17.52 10.89
CA ALA A 181 13.64 18.73 11.59
C ALA A 181 12.56 18.35 12.61
N VAL A 182 12.82 18.64 13.88
CA VAL A 182 11.90 18.35 14.99
C VAL A 182 11.61 19.59 15.82
N SER A 183 10.35 19.76 16.21
CA SER A 183 9.91 20.84 17.10
C SER A 183 8.72 20.39 17.95
N THR A 184 8.60 20.93 19.15
CA THR A 184 7.38 20.78 19.96
C THR A 184 6.43 21.96 19.79
N PHE A 185 6.96 23.16 19.56
CA PHE A 185 6.22 24.40 19.21
C PHE A 185 7.16 25.38 18.48
N GLY A 186 6.72 26.57 18.05
CA GLY A 186 7.59 27.49 17.31
C GLY A 186 8.70 28.16 18.14
N LYS A 187 8.37 28.59 19.36
CA LYS A 187 9.31 29.20 20.32
C LYS A 187 9.96 28.18 21.26
N SER A 188 9.93 26.89 20.91
CA SER A 188 10.63 25.85 21.67
C SER A 188 12.09 25.74 21.26
N HIS A 189 12.86 24.95 22.03
CA HIS A 189 14.19 24.48 21.66
C HIS A 189 14.12 23.44 20.54
N HIS A 190 13.80 23.89 19.32
CA HIS A 190 13.76 23.03 18.14
C HIS A 190 15.16 22.55 17.74
N LYS A 191 15.24 21.42 17.03
CA LYS A 191 16.51 20.88 16.53
C LYS A 191 16.38 20.47 15.07
N ILE A 192 17.39 20.82 14.28
CA ILE A 192 17.53 20.33 12.92
C ILE A 192 18.90 19.68 12.79
N ARG A 193 18.92 18.36 12.55
CA ARG A 193 20.12 17.63 12.16
C ARG A 193 20.14 17.55 10.65
N LYS A 194 21.25 17.90 10.03
CA LYS A 194 21.40 17.88 8.57
C LYS A 194 22.73 17.30 8.14
N THR A 195 22.69 16.62 7.00
CA THR A 195 23.84 16.14 6.24
C THR A 195 23.78 16.78 4.87
N GLN A 196 24.91 17.28 4.36
CA GLN A 196 24.92 18.03 3.10
C GLN A 196 26.13 17.65 2.25
N ALA A 197 25.88 17.46 0.96
CA ALA A 197 26.91 17.41 -0.07
C ALA A 197 26.84 18.68 -0.93
N HIS A 198 27.97 19.06 -1.52
CA HIS A 198 28.04 20.20 -2.43
C HIS A 198 29.14 19.99 -3.46
N TYR A 199 29.02 20.68 -4.58
CA TYR A 199 30.05 20.79 -5.60
C TYR A 199 30.37 22.27 -5.88
N GLY A 200 31.64 22.56 -6.17
CA GLY A 200 32.15 23.92 -6.29
C GLY A 200 32.53 24.51 -4.93
N TRP A 201 32.19 25.78 -4.70
CA TRP A 201 32.57 26.49 -3.47
C TRP A 201 31.84 25.97 -2.22
N PHE A 202 32.51 26.01 -1.07
CA PHE A 202 31.97 25.50 0.20
C PHE A 202 30.69 26.20 0.72
N TRP A 203 30.34 27.35 0.14
CA TRP A 203 29.08 28.05 0.38
C TRP A 203 27.91 27.54 -0.46
N ASN A 204 28.13 26.65 -1.44
CA ASN A 204 27.08 26.02 -2.23
C ASN A 204 26.31 25.02 -1.36
N LYS A 205 25.50 25.52 -0.42
CA LYS A 205 24.76 24.72 0.57
C LYS A 205 23.36 25.28 0.72
N ILE A 206 22.45 24.42 1.17
CA ILE A 206 21.08 24.80 1.52
C ILE A 206 21.00 25.03 3.04
N ALA A 207 20.40 26.11 3.49
CA ALA A 207 20.09 26.34 4.89
C ALA A 207 18.61 26.05 5.16
N ILE A 208 18.32 25.62 6.38
CA ILE A 208 16.99 25.25 6.86
C ILE A 208 16.83 25.79 8.28
N ARG A 209 15.63 26.28 8.64
CA ARG A 209 15.31 26.75 10.00
C ARG A 209 13.82 26.66 10.31
N PHE A 210 13.50 26.55 11.59
CA PHE A 210 12.18 26.92 12.10
C PHE A 210 12.15 28.41 12.46
N THR A 211 10.99 29.05 12.31
CA THR A 211 10.74 30.42 12.76
C THR A 211 9.24 30.66 12.95
N GLY A 212 8.83 31.70 13.66
CA GLY A 212 7.42 32.06 13.89
C GLY A 212 7.06 32.20 15.37
N SER A 213 5.77 32.16 15.67
CA SER A 213 5.23 32.23 17.03
C SER A 213 5.04 30.83 17.63
N THR A 214 4.65 30.74 18.90
CA THR A 214 4.47 29.44 19.59
C THR A 214 3.50 28.50 18.86
N TYR A 215 2.33 29.01 18.45
CA TYR A 215 1.22 28.24 17.84
C TYR A 215 1.02 28.54 16.35
N ASN A 216 1.96 29.24 15.73
CA ASN A 216 1.97 29.47 14.30
C ASN A 216 3.42 29.66 13.85
N TYR A 217 4.06 28.53 13.58
CA TYR A 217 5.43 28.50 13.11
C TYR A 217 5.54 27.83 11.75
N LYS A 218 6.74 27.96 11.17
CA LYS A 218 7.01 27.56 9.81
C LYS A 218 8.41 27.00 9.67
N LEU A 219 8.57 26.14 8.68
CA LEU A 219 9.86 25.61 8.25
C LEU A 219 10.26 26.33 6.97
N GLN A 220 11.50 26.82 6.91
CA GLN A 220 12.01 27.57 5.76
C GLN A 220 13.26 26.92 5.16
N LEU A 221 13.43 27.07 3.85
CA LEU A 221 14.67 26.75 3.12
C LEU A 221 15.26 28.00 2.47
N LYS A 222 16.56 27.96 2.24
CA LYS A 222 17.25 28.87 1.31
C LYS A 222 18.54 28.27 0.78
N THR A 223 19.03 28.76 -0.34
CA THR A 223 20.45 28.63 -0.66
C THR A 223 21.30 29.59 0.16
N LYS A 224 22.56 29.25 0.43
CA LYS A 224 23.50 30.16 1.12
C LYS A 224 24.09 31.23 0.20
N SER A 225 23.96 31.06 -1.12
CA SER A 225 24.34 32.02 -2.15
C SER A 225 23.27 32.02 -3.25
N ASN A 226 23.14 33.12 -3.97
CA ASN A 226 22.20 33.22 -5.10
C ASN A 226 22.71 32.39 -6.30
N TYR A 227 21.91 31.46 -6.82
CA TYR A 227 22.25 30.63 -7.98
C TYR A 227 21.95 31.33 -9.32
N GLY A 228 21.29 32.48 -9.29
CA GLY A 228 20.82 33.23 -10.44
C GLY A 228 19.38 32.89 -10.79
N ASP A 229 18.88 33.56 -11.81
CA ASP A 229 17.51 33.44 -12.26
C ASP A 229 17.21 32.03 -12.81
N ASP A 230 15.95 31.62 -12.70
CA ASP A 230 15.42 30.34 -13.17
C ASP A 230 16.10 29.09 -12.57
N VAL A 231 16.72 29.23 -11.39
CA VAL A 231 17.25 28.10 -10.62
C VAL A 231 16.44 27.91 -9.34
N ASP A 232 15.92 26.70 -9.16
CA ASP A 232 15.07 26.34 -8.04
C ASP A 232 15.72 25.27 -7.14
N ILE A 233 15.43 25.38 -5.85
CA ILE A 233 15.59 24.29 -4.90
C ILE A 233 14.40 23.34 -5.09
N LYS A 234 14.66 22.12 -5.56
CA LYS A 234 13.67 21.04 -5.64
C LYS A 234 13.70 20.26 -4.35
N TYR A 235 12.54 20.02 -3.73
CA TYR A 235 12.50 19.31 -2.46
C TYR A 235 11.26 18.42 -2.31
N HIS A 236 11.41 17.39 -1.49
CA HIS A 236 10.30 16.61 -0.98
C HIS A 236 10.39 16.46 0.54
N ILE A 237 9.23 16.39 1.20
CA ILE A 237 9.10 16.28 2.64
C ILE A 237 8.33 15.02 2.98
N THR A 238 8.90 14.22 3.88
CA THR A 238 8.17 13.16 4.57
C THR A 238 7.79 13.65 5.95
N LYS A 239 6.52 13.46 6.32
CA LYS A 239 6.06 13.66 7.69
C LYS A 239 6.40 12.42 8.50
N LEU A 240 7.18 12.59 9.57
CA LEU A 240 7.58 11.53 10.50
C LEU A 240 6.71 11.55 11.77
N TRP A 241 6.22 12.73 12.14
CA TRP A 241 5.28 12.90 13.26
C TRP A 241 4.42 14.15 13.05
N ASP A 242 3.14 14.05 13.41
CA ASP A 242 2.28 15.18 13.75
C ASP A 242 1.30 14.81 14.87
N THR A 243 0.52 15.79 15.34
CA THR A 243 -0.47 15.58 16.39
C THR A 243 -1.59 14.61 16.00
N GLN A 244 -1.92 14.47 14.72
CA GLN A 244 -2.98 13.56 14.23
C GLN A 244 -2.55 12.09 14.39
N MET A 245 -1.26 11.80 14.28
CA MET A 245 -0.72 10.44 14.50
C MET A 245 -0.96 9.88 15.91
N ASN A 246 -1.38 10.70 16.88
CA ASN A 246 -1.82 10.19 18.18
C ASN A 246 -3.04 9.25 18.08
N GLU A 247 -3.80 9.30 16.98
CA GLU A 247 -4.91 8.38 16.70
C GLU A 247 -4.45 6.93 16.55
N LEU A 248 -3.18 6.69 16.19
CA LEU A 248 -2.62 5.34 16.08
C LEU A 248 -2.45 4.62 17.43
N PHE A 249 -2.58 5.35 18.55
CA PHE A 249 -2.38 4.83 19.91
C PHE A 249 -3.68 4.75 20.72
N LYS A 250 -4.82 5.07 20.10
CA LYS A 250 -6.16 4.91 20.69
C LYS A 250 -6.71 3.53 20.37
#